data_AF-A0A0M2XVM6-F1
#
_entry.id   AF-A0A0M2XVM6-F1
#
_cell.length_a   1.000
_cell.length_b   1.000
_cell.length_c   1.000
_cell.angle_alpha   90.00
_cell.angle_beta   90.00
_cell.angle_gamma   90.00
#
_symmetry.space_group_name_H-M   'P 1'
#
loop_
_entity.id
_entity.type
_entity.pdbx_description
1 polymer ?
#
loop_
_entity_poly.entity_id
_entity_poly.type
_entity_poly.pdbx_seq_one_letter_code
_entity_poly.pdbx_strand_id
1 'polypeptide(L)'
;MTMLIRAKNRGLDPDLKTHILALNSDSWHRSLKAVALLYRWQLIPQDGDLIRLLQMCQDWFNQPRYRSDDHLFQQLVHNWPRSDRQPHIWACLHIGPYGMLPRMLMRQGHKLAILLRSAVFEAQAAIYRQQFRCTFGREATAAELIFVKADQGNPLRRLREALQQGFHVIFFVDGQLDIGQSAKGWIPVRLHGVGLSLRAGIAALSCWSGVPITAAILTCRQEQMSLYLGEDCPVHNKADYQPILQSVVDLVQELEPEELIQWECLPRLFDSGAADGPNKLPRRSIWLPLVVGEKEMLFDLATGRSVVIGAQEFERACRQFQLLRLYV
;
A
#
# COMPACT_ATOMS: atom_id res chain seq x y z
N MET A 1 -28.94 -36.94 8.02
CA MET A 1 -27.91 -37.98 8.20
C MET A 1 -26.97 -37.51 9.29
N THR A 2 -27.17 -38.01 10.51
CA THR A 2 -26.53 -37.53 11.73
C THR A 2 -25.31 -38.40 12.01
N MET A 3 -24.09 -37.83 11.99
CA MET A 3 -22.89 -38.50 12.49
C MET A 3 -22.46 -37.86 13.82
N LEU A 4 -22.68 -38.60 14.91
CA LEU A 4 -21.98 -38.40 16.17
C LEU A 4 -20.52 -38.85 16.01
N ILE A 5 -19.57 -37.95 16.21
CA ILE A 5 -18.17 -38.30 16.42
C ILE A 5 -17.83 -38.01 17.88
N ARG A 6 -17.51 -39.07 18.63
CA ARG A 6 -16.99 -39.01 20.01
C ARG A 6 -15.69 -38.22 20.03
N ALA A 7 -15.65 -37.14 20.82
CA ALA A 7 -14.43 -36.41 21.14
C ALA A 7 -13.55 -37.29 22.06
N LYS A 8 -12.46 -37.82 21.51
CA LYS A 8 -11.28 -38.19 22.32
C LYS A 8 -10.41 -36.95 22.38
N ASN A 9 -10.05 -36.51 23.60
CA ASN A 9 -8.98 -35.54 23.84
C ASN A 9 -7.70 -36.07 23.18
N ARG A 10 -7.42 -35.59 21.97
CA ARG A 10 -6.14 -35.71 21.30
C ARG A 10 -5.50 -34.34 21.40
N GLY A 11 -4.26 -34.28 21.88
CA GLY A 11 -3.47 -33.05 21.78
C GLY A 11 -3.54 -32.52 20.36
N LEU A 12 -3.62 -31.19 20.24
CA LEU A 12 -3.66 -30.50 18.94
C LEU A 12 -2.57 -31.06 18.03
N ASP A 13 -2.98 -31.47 16.84
CA ASP A 13 -2.10 -31.85 15.75
C ASP A 13 -1.00 -30.77 15.59
N PRO A 14 0.30 -31.11 15.59
CA PRO A 14 1.38 -30.14 15.44
C PRO A 14 1.21 -29.25 14.19
N ASP A 15 0.59 -29.77 13.12
CA ASP A 15 0.27 -28.98 11.93
C ASP A 15 -0.77 -27.91 12.26
N LEU A 16 -1.81 -28.26 13.00
CA LEU A 16 -2.87 -27.34 13.43
C LEU A 16 -2.34 -26.22 14.32
N LYS A 17 -1.36 -26.49 15.21
CA LYS A 17 -0.70 -25.45 16.01
C LYS A 17 0.03 -24.42 15.14
N THR A 18 0.76 -24.87 14.13
CA THR A 18 1.46 -23.99 13.20
C THR A 18 0.47 -23.13 12.41
N HIS A 19 -0.67 -23.70 12.03
CA HIS A 19 -1.76 -22.95 11.37
C HIS A 19 -2.39 -21.90 12.28
N ILE A 20 -2.66 -22.21 13.55
CA ILE A 20 -3.20 -21.25 14.52
C ILE A 20 -2.25 -20.05 14.68
N LEU A 21 -0.93 -20.28 14.72
CA LEU A 21 0.06 -19.20 14.76
C LEU A 21 0.00 -18.32 13.52
N ALA A 22 -0.16 -18.91 12.33
CA ALA A 22 -0.33 -18.13 11.10
C ALA A 22 -1.62 -17.28 11.13
N LEU A 23 -2.72 -17.83 11.65
CA LEU A 23 -4.00 -17.14 11.79
C LEU A 23 -4.02 -16.03 12.87
N ASN A 24 -3.00 -15.97 13.73
CA ASN A 24 -2.80 -14.92 14.73
C ASN A 24 -1.77 -13.87 14.28
N SER A 25 -1.25 -13.98 13.05
CA SER A 25 -0.22 -13.06 12.55
C SER A 25 -0.82 -11.71 12.10
N ASP A 26 -0.04 -10.64 12.24
CA ASP A 26 -0.38 -9.32 11.71
C ASP A 26 -0.62 -9.36 10.19
N SER A 27 0.18 -10.14 9.46
CA SER A 27 0.03 -10.30 8.01
C SER A 27 -1.28 -10.98 7.64
N TRP A 28 -1.75 -11.97 8.40
CA TRP A 28 -3.09 -12.56 8.20
C TRP A 28 -4.20 -11.54 8.44
N HIS A 29 -4.14 -10.79 9.55
CA HIS A 29 -5.16 -9.77 9.86
C HIS A 29 -5.23 -8.69 8.78
N ARG A 30 -4.07 -8.21 8.32
CA ARG A 30 -3.98 -7.22 7.24
C ARG A 30 -4.50 -7.77 5.93
N SER A 31 -4.21 -9.04 5.61
CA SER A 31 -4.69 -9.71 4.40
C SER A 31 -6.21 -9.85 4.39
N LEU A 32 -6.80 -10.26 5.51
CA LEU A 32 -8.26 -10.34 5.65
C LEU A 32 -8.94 -8.99 5.39
N LYS A 33 -8.40 -7.90 5.97
CA LYS A 33 -8.93 -6.54 5.77
C LYS A 33 -8.79 -6.06 4.33
N ALA A 34 -7.62 -6.26 3.72
CA ALA A 34 -7.36 -5.91 2.33
C ALA A 34 -8.33 -6.65 1.39
N VAL A 35 -8.42 -7.97 1.51
CA VAL A 35 -9.30 -8.80 0.68
C VAL A 35 -10.77 -8.52 0.96
N ALA A 36 -11.17 -8.26 2.22
CA ALA A 36 -12.54 -7.83 2.53
C ALA A 36 -12.89 -6.49 1.85
N LEU A 37 -11.96 -5.55 1.79
CA LEU A 37 -12.17 -4.28 1.11
C LEU A 37 -12.33 -4.48 -0.40
N LEU A 38 -11.43 -5.23 -1.04
CA LEU A 38 -11.53 -5.55 -2.47
C LEU A 38 -12.79 -6.35 -2.80
N TYR A 39 -13.14 -7.30 -1.94
CA TYR A 39 -14.42 -8.01 -2.00
C TYR A 39 -15.51 -6.95 -2.03
N ARG A 40 -15.60 -6.09 -1.01
CA ARG A 40 -16.61 -5.02 -0.85
C ARG A 40 -16.65 -3.97 -1.97
N TRP A 41 -15.57 -3.80 -2.73
CA TRP A 41 -15.54 -3.01 -3.96
C TRP A 41 -16.00 -3.74 -5.24
N GLN A 42 -16.35 -5.02 -5.13
CA GLN A 42 -16.77 -5.88 -6.27
C GLN A 42 -15.62 -6.18 -7.24
N LEU A 43 -14.39 -6.14 -6.75
CA LEU A 43 -13.19 -6.40 -7.56
C LEU A 43 -12.79 -7.88 -7.56
N ILE A 44 -13.46 -8.72 -6.77
CA ILE A 44 -13.21 -10.16 -6.72
C ILE A 44 -14.37 -10.86 -7.43
N PRO A 45 -14.18 -11.36 -8.67
CA PRO A 45 -15.28 -11.87 -9.48
C PRO A 45 -15.75 -13.26 -9.06
N GLN A 46 -14.88 -14.09 -8.47
CA GLN A 46 -15.18 -15.48 -8.10
C GLN A 46 -14.61 -15.87 -6.73
N ASP A 47 -15.25 -16.83 -6.06
CA ASP A 47 -14.82 -17.33 -4.75
C ASP A 47 -13.39 -17.94 -4.79
N GLY A 48 -12.96 -18.51 -5.93
CA GLY A 48 -11.59 -19.04 -6.09
C GLY A 48 -10.51 -17.97 -6.08
N ASP A 49 -10.79 -16.80 -6.65
CA ASP A 49 -9.86 -15.66 -6.66
C ASP A 49 -9.62 -15.10 -5.27
N LEU A 50 -10.58 -15.25 -4.36
CA LEU A 50 -10.47 -14.79 -2.99
C LEU A 50 -9.33 -15.50 -2.24
N ILE A 51 -9.26 -16.84 -2.36
CA ILE A 51 -8.22 -17.63 -1.70
C ILE A 51 -6.85 -17.32 -2.30
N ARG A 52 -6.78 -17.20 -3.63
CA ARG A 52 -5.57 -16.79 -4.35
C ARG A 52 -5.08 -15.42 -3.88
N LEU A 53 -5.96 -14.42 -3.80
CA LEU A 53 -5.62 -13.07 -3.34
C LEU A 53 -5.19 -13.05 -1.88
N LEU A 54 -5.80 -13.84 -0.99
CA LEU A 54 -5.34 -13.97 0.40
C LEU A 54 -3.93 -14.53 0.48
N GLN A 55 -3.59 -15.51 -0.37
CA GLN A 55 -2.24 -16.06 -0.43
C GLN A 55 -1.25 -15.00 -0.90
N MET A 56 -1.55 -14.34 -2.03
CA MET A 56 -0.69 -13.28 -2.59
C MET A 56 -0.49 -12.12 -1.61
N CYS A 57 -1.54 -11.73 -0.87
CA CYS A 57 -1.49 -10.64 0.09
C CYS A 57 -0.62 -10.99 1.31
N GLN A 58 -0.71 -12.23 1.80
CA GLN A 58 0.19 -12.72 2.86
C GLN A 58 1.64 -12.76 2.39
N ASP A 59 1.88 -13.31 1.20
CA ASP A 59 3.22 -13.37 0.62
C ASP A 59 3.80 -11.96 0.45
N TRP A 60 2.97 -10.99 0.06
CA TRP A 60 3.37 -9.59 -0.01
C TRP A 60 3.71 -8.99 1.35
N PHE A 61 2.85 -9.14 2.36
CA PHE A 61 3.10 -8.55 3.68
C PHE A 61 4.22 -9.22 4.47
N ASN A 62 4.56 -10.46 4.13
CA ASN A 62 5.70 -11.18 4.71
C ASN A 62 7.02 -10.86 4.00
N GLN A 63 7.00 -10.21 2.83
CA GLN A 63 8.22 -9.78 2.15
C GLN A 63 8.89 -8.60 2.88
N PRO A 64 10.23 -8.49 2.78
CA PRO A 64 10.91 -7.25 3.16
C PRO A 64 10.41 -6.08 2.31
N ARG A 65 10.04 -4.96 2.97
CA ARG A 65 9.52 -3.75 2.29
C ARG A 65 10.46 -3.18 1.23
N TYR A 66 11.77 -3.38 1.41
CA TYR A 66 12.79 -2.90 0.50
C TYR A 66 13.49 -4.10 -0.14
N ARG A 67 13.14 -4.39 -1.39
CA ARG A 67 13.76 -5.44 -2.19
C ARG A 67 15.04 -4.93 -2.84
N SER A 68 16.13 -5.67 -2.67
CA SER A 68 17.40 -5.49 -3.40
C SER A 68 17.39 -6.25 -4.73
N ASP A 69 16.24 -6.31 -5.40
CA ASP A 69 16.05 -7.12 -6.60
C ASP A 69 16.60 -6.39 -7.82
N ASP A 70 17.80 -6.79 -8.26
CA ASP A 70 18.47 -6.14 -9.38
C ASP A 70 17.78 -6.45 -10.72
N HIS A 71 17.08 -7.58 -10.85
CA HIS A 71 16.35 -7.93 -12.08
C HIS A 71 15.16 -6.99 -12.28
N LEU A 72 14.30 -6.86 -11.26
CA LEU A 72 13.19 -5.91 -11.26
C LEU A 72 13.69 -4.46 -11.46
N PHE A 73 14.81 -4.12 -10.83
CA PHE A 73 15.42 -2.81 -11.01
C PHE A 73 15.86 -2.55 -12.46
N GLN A 74 16.47 -3.52 -13.14
CA GLN A 74 16.82 -3.36 -14.57
C GLN A 74 15.59 -3.21 -15.46
N GLN A 75 14.50 -3.94 -15.19
CA GLN A 75 13.24 -3.75 -15.91
C GLN A 75 12.73 -2.31 -15.76
N LEU A 76 12.76 -1.77 -14.52
CA LEU A 76 12.38 -0.38 -14.27
C LEU A 76 13.24 0.61 -15.05
N VAL A 77 14.56 0.43 -15.03
CA VAL A 77 15.50 1.29 -15.75
C VAL A 77 15.23 1.28 -17.26
N HIS A 78 14.92 0.10 -17.81
CA HIS A 78 14.62 -0.06 -19.24
C HIS A 78 13.28 0.59 -19.63
N ASN A 79 12.27 0.44 -18.78
CA ASN A 79 10.90 0.91 -19.05
C ASN A 79 10.67 2.37 -18.63
N TRP A 80 11.61 3.00 -17.92
CA TRP A 80 11.47 4.38 -17.50
C TRP A 80 11.49 5.30 -18.72
N PRO A 81 10.50 6.18 -18.91
CA PRO A 81 10.50 7.11 -20.04
C PRO A 81 11.71 8.03 -19.94
N ARG A 82 12.28 8.42 -21.09
CA ARG A 82 13.34 9.43 -21.10
C ARG A 82 12.75 10.74 -20.59
N SER A 83 12.96 11.05 -19.31
CA SER A 83 12.61 12.34 -18.75
C SER A 83 13.64 13.37 -19.20
N ASP A 84 13.21 14.63 -19.26
CA ASP A 84 14.17 15.72 -19.23
C ASP A 84 14.87 15.77 -17.86
N ARG A 85 15.90 16.63 -17.77
CA ARG A 85 16.61 16.90 -16.51
C ARG A 85 15.92 17.98 -15.67
N GLN A 86 14.67 18.34 -16.00
CA GLN A 86 13.96 19.35 -15.25
C GLN A 86 13.50 18.77 -13.91
N PRO A 87 13.45 19.57 -12.83
CA PRO A 87 12.90 19.13 -11.56
C PRO A 87 11.44 18.69 -11.72
N HIS A 88 11.08 17.57 -11.09
CA HIS A 88 9.70 17.09 -11.01
C HIS A 88 9.28 16.88 -9.56
N ILE A 89 7.99 17.04 -9.28
CA ILE A 89 7.38 16.62 -8.01
C ILE A 89 6.68 15.28 -8.26
N TRP A 90 7.28 14.19 -7.78
CA TRP A 90 6.73 12.85 -7.91
C TRP A 90 5.72 12.57 -6.80
N ALA A 91 4.45 12.44 -7.17
CA ALA A 91 3.39 11.96 -6.30
C ALA A 91 3.38 10.43 -6.29
N CYS A 92 3.84 9.84 -5.19
CA CYS A 92 3.92 8.39 -5.04
C CYS A 92 2.94 7.88 -3.99
N LEU A 93 2.63 6.59 -4.06
CA LEU A 93 1.87 5.85 -3.07
C LEU A 93 2.73 4.68 -2.57
N HIS A 94 2.44 4.17 -1.38
CA HIS A 94 3.11 2.98 -0.84
C HIS A 94 2.55 1.69 -1.47
N ILE A 95 2.58 1.61 -2.80
CA ILE A 95 2.10 0.49 -3.62
C ILE A 95 3.30 -0.20 -4.25
N GLY A 96 3.31 -1.54 -4.23
CA GLY A 96 4.31 -2.34 -4.91
C GLY A 96 5.74 -2.05 -4.41
N PRO A 97 6.77 -2.27 -5.25
CA PRO A 97 8.16 -2.01 -4.88
C PRO A 97 8.52 -0.51 -4.96
N TYR A 98 7.69 0.37 -4.38
CA TYR A 98 7.82 1.83 -4.46
C TYR A 98 9.20 2.36 -4.03
N GLY A 99 9.91 1.64 -3.15
CA GLY A 99 11.28 1.96 -2.74
C GLY A 99 12.31 1.90 -3.88
N MET A 100 11.94 1.37 -5.05
CA MET A 100 12.78 1.38 -6.26
C MET A 100 12.68 2.70 -7.04
N LEU A 101 11.61 3.49 -6.89
CA LEU A 101 11.46 4.78 -7.59
C LEU A 101 12.61 5.75 -7.27
N PRO A 102 12.97 5.98 -5.98
CA PRO A 102 14.10 6.84 -5.66
C PRO A 102 15.42 6.27 -6.20
N ARG A 103 15.64 4.95 -6.07
CA ARG A 103 16.86 4.28 -6.59
C ARG A 103 17.01 4.49 -8.10
N MET A 104 15.90 4.38 -8.84
CA MET A 104 15.83 4.61 -10.27
C MET A 104 16.21 6.06 -10.57
N LEU A 105 15.50 7.03 -10.03
CA LEU A 105 15.78 8.43 -10.31
C LEU A 105 17.25 8.82 -10.00
N MET A 106 17.81 8.32 -8.89
CA MET A 106 19.24 8.51 -8.59
C MET A 106 20.12 7.92 -9.70
N ARG A 107 19.86 6.69 -10.16
CA ARG A 107 20.61 6.02 -11.25
C ARG A 107 20.56 6.79 -12.57
N GLN A 108 19.52 7.58 -12.82
CA GLN A 108 19.42 8.49 -13.96
C GLN A 108 20.23 9.79 -13.82
N GLY A 109 20.88 10.00 -12.67
CA GLY A 109 21.65 11.19 -12.36
C GLY A 109 20.82 12.33 -11.79
N HIS A 110 19.58 12.07 -11.38
CA HIS A 110 18.72 13.06 -10.75
C HIS A 110 19.11 13.26 -9.29
N LYS A 111 19.10 14.53 -8.85
CA LYS A 111 19.22 14.88 -7.43
C LYS A 111 17.87 14.69 -6.75
N LEU A 112 17.83 14.13 -5.54
CA LEU A 112 16.59 13.82 -4.84
C LEU A 112 16.42 14.53 -3.50
N ALA A 113 15.24 15.10 -3.30
CA ALA A 113 14.76 15.57 -2.01
C ALA A 113 13.57 14.71 -1.58
N ILE A 114 13.73 13.97 -0.47
CA ILE A 114 12.72 13.01 -0.01
C ILE A 114 12.10 13.51 1.30
N LEU A 115 10.77 13.62 1.32
CA LEU A 115 10.02 13.99 2.51
C LEU A 115 9.73 12.76 3.37
N LEU A 116 10.19 12.76 4.62
CA LEU A 116 10.05 11.64 5.56
C LEU A 116 9.39 12.10 6.88
N ARG A 117 8.58 11.26 7.50
CA ARG A 117 8.03 11.54 8.85
C ARG A 117 9.12 11.36 9.91
N SER A 118 9.12 12.16 10.98
CA SER A 118 10.12 12.02 12.06
C SER A 118 10.18 10.61 12.66
N ALA A 119 9.03 9.94 12.85
CA ALA A 119 8.96 8.61 13.44
C ALA A 119 9.73 7.52 12.67
N VAL A 120 9.94 7.70 11.36
CA VAL A 120 10.64 6.72 10.50
C VAL A 120 11.86 7.33 9.81
N PHE A 121 12.24 8.56 10.17
CA PHE A 121 13.22 9.35 9.44
C PHE A 121 14.58 8.66 9.35
N GLU A 122 15.15 8.25 10.49
CA GLU A 122 16.49 7.65 10.50
C GLU A 122 16.51 6.30 9.77
N ALA A 123 15.50 5.45 10.03
CA ALA A 123 15.40 4.14 9.39
C ALA A 123 15.25 4.25 7.87
N GLN A 124 14.35 5.11 7.37
CA GLN A 124 14.15 5.26 5.93
C GLN A 124 15.32 6.00 5.25
N ALA A 125 15.88 7.03 5.90
CA ALA A 125 17.05 7.73 5.37
C ALA A 125 18.27 6.80 5.23
N ALA A 126 18.50 5.90 6.19
CA ALA A 126 19.56 4.90 6.12
C ALA A 126 19.39 3.96 4.92
N ILE A 127 18.15 3.57 4.60
CA ILE A 127 17.85 2.71 3.46
C ILE A 127 18.17 3.41 2.14
N TYR A 128 17.75 4.66 1.97
CA TYR A 128 18.06 5.42 0.75
C TYR A 128 19.56 5.69 0.58
N ARG A 129 20.28 5.98 1.68
CA ARG A 129 21.75 6.10 1.65
C ARG A 129 22.42 4.79 1.26
N GLN A 130 21.95 3.66 1.81
CA GLN A 130 22.45 2.34 1.44
C GLN A 130 22.21 2.04 -0.04
N GLN A 131 21.01 2.35 -0.57
CA GLN A 131 20.70 2.18 -1.99
C GLN A 131 21.59 3.05 -2.88
N PHE A 132 21.85 4.30 -2.49
CA PHE A 132 22.78 5.18 -3.19
C PHE A 132 24.19 4.56 -3.19
N ARG A 133 24.69 4.12 -2.04
CA ARG A 133 26.01 3.49 -1.92
C ARG A 133 26.14 2.23 -2.76
N CYS A 134 25.13 1.36 -2.76
CA CYS A 134 25.12 0.17 -3.63
C CYS A 134 25.15 0.53 -5.12
N THR A 135 24.55 1.67 -5.50
CA THR A 135 24.44 2.09 -6.90
C THR A 135 25.69 2.80 -7.42
N PHE A 136 26.39 3.55 -6.56
CA PHE A 136 27.52 4.42 -6.95
C PHE A 136 28.86 4.07 -6.31
N GLY A 137 28.89 3.12 -5.37
CA GLY A 137 30.12 2.74 -4.64
C GLY A 137 30.62 3.80 -3.64
N ARG A 138 29.82 4.82 -3.32
CA ARG A 138 30.16 5.90 -2.37
C ARG A 138 28.94 6.46 -1.65
N GLU A 139 29.17 7.21 -0.59
CA GLU A 139 28.10 7.96 0.09
C GLU A 139 27.57 9.12 -0.77
N ALA A 140 26.29 9.44 -0.58
CA ALA A 140 25.64 10.57 -1.24
C ALA A 140 26.11 11.88 -0.60
N THR A 141 26.33 12.90 -1.43
CA THR A 141 26.56 14.27 -0.93
C THR A 141 25.23 14.99 -0.72
N ALA A 142 25.24 16.08 0.05
CA ALA A 142 24.07 16.94 0.21
C ALA A 142 23.62 17.63 -1.09
N ALA A 143 24.46 17.62 -2.14
CA ALA A 143 24.12 18.14 -3.47
C ALA A 143 23.37 17.10 -4.35
N GLU A 144 23.20 15.87 -3.86
CA GLU A 144 22.62 14.74 -4.60
C GLU A 144 21.41 14.13 -3.91
N LEU A 145 21.45 14.04 -2.57
CA LEU A 145 20.37 13.43 -1.80
C LEU A 145 20.18 14.19 -0.49
N ILE A 146 18.97 14.70 -0.28
CA ILE A 146 18.56 15.35 0.96
C ILE A 146 17.27 14.77 1.50
N PHE A 147 17.15 14.77 2.83
CA PHE A 147 15.96 14.32 3.54
C PHE A 147 15.34 15.49 4.29
N VAL A 148 14.03 15.67 4.15
CA VAL A 148 13.26 16.72 4.83
C VAL A 148 12.29 16.04 5.80
N LYS A 149 12.30 16.47 7.07
CA LYS A 149 11.34 15.99 8.07
C LYS A 149 9.98 16.67 7.87
N ALA A 150 8.93 15.87 7.72
CA ALA A 150 7.59 16.35 7.36
C ALA A 150 6.87 17.16 8.46
N ASP A 151 7.34 17.06 9.69
CA ASP A 151 6.73 17.57 10.91
C ASP A 151 7.64 18.53 11.69
N GLN A 152 8.74 18.98 11.07
CA GLN A 152 9.67 19.92 11.69
C GLN A 152 9.90 21.17 10.83
N GLY A 153 9.76 22.35 11.46
CA GLY A 153 9.99 23.65 10.82
C GLY A 153 9.02 23.91 9.67
N ASN A 154 9.55 24.36 8.53
CA ASN A 154 8.78 24.60 7.30
C ASN A 154 9.26 23.65 6.17
N PRO A 155 8.75 22.41 6.10
CA PRO A 155 9.22 21.43 5.13
C PRO A 155 8.95 21.85 3.69
N LEU A 156 7.81 22.48 3.41
CA LEU A 156 7.47 22.94 2.05
C LEU A 156 8.43 24.01 1.54
N ARG A 157 8.87 24.93 2.42
CA ARG A 157 9.90 25.91 2.06
C ARG A 157 11.22 25.22 1.68
N ARG A 158 11.67 24.24 2.47
CA ARG A 158 12.91 23.50 2.20
C ARG A 158 12.82 22.70 0.90
N LEU A 159 11.68 22.08 0.62
CA LEU A 159 11.45 21.37 -0.64
C LEU A 159 11.43 22.33 -1.83
N ARG A 160 10.85 23.53 -1.69
CA ARG A 160 10.90 24.56 -2.73
C ARG A 160 12.33 25.02 -3.02
N GLU A 161 13.11 25.26 -1.98
CA GLU A 161 14.54 25.59 -2.11
C GLU A 161 15.32 24.46 -2.82
N ALA A 162 14.98 23.20 -2.55
CA ALA A 162 15.55 22.04 -3.24
C ALA A 162 15.17 21.99 -4.73
N LEU A 163 13.89 22.21 -5.08
CA LEU A 163 13.44 22.29 -6.47
C LEU A 163 14.23 23.36 -7.25
N GLN A 164 14.44 24.54 -6.64
CA GLN A 164 15.25 25.62 -7.22
C GLN A 164 16.72 25.25 -7.45
N GLN A 165 17.25 24.27 -6.70
CA GLN A 165 18.62 23.75 -6.84
C GLN A 165 18.72 22.56 -7.80
N GLY A 166 17.63 22.23 -8.49
CA GLY A 166 17.59 21.14 -9.47
C GLY A 166 17.27 19.77 -8.86
N PHE A 167 16.72 19.70 -7.64
CA PHE A 167 16.29 18.43 -7.05
C PHE A 167 14.90 18.05 -7.52
N HIS A 168 14.70 16.77 -7.83
CA HIS A 168 13.36 16.19 -7.88
C HIS A 168 12.88 15.92 -6.46
N VAL A 169 11.58 16.11 -6.24
CA VAL A 169 10.96 15.86 -4.94
C VAL A 169 10.16 14.58 -5.01
N ILE A 170 10.35 13.68 -4.03
CA ILE A 170 9.53 12.48 -3.88
C ILE A 170 8.60 12.67 -2.69
N PHE A 171 7.30 12.52 -2.94
CA PHE A 171 6.26 12.79 -1.96
C PHE A 171 5.25 11.64 -1.92
N PHE A 172 5.26 10.88 -0.81
CA PHE A 172 4.26 9.84 -0.57
C PHE A 172 2.97 10.47 -0.02
N VAL A 173 1.93 10.54 -0.85
CA VAL A 173 0.72 11.34 -0.57
C VAL A 173 -0.30 10.64 0.33
N ASP A 174 -0.17 9.32 0.49
CA ASP A 174 -1.04 8.41 1.26
C ASP A 174 -0.59 8.18 2.71
N GLY A 175 0.42 8.91 3.20
CA GLY A 175 1.08 8.59 4.47
C GLY A 175 0.18 8.52 5.71
N GLN A 176 -1.07 8.98 5.68
CA GLN A 176 -2.14 8.69 6.64
C GLN A 176 -3.49 8.87 5.93
N LEU A 177 -4.04 7.81 5.36
CA LEU A 177 -5.41 7.82 4.87
C LEU A 177 -6.36 7.78 6.07
N ASP A 178 -6.66 8.93 6.67
CA ASP A 178 -7.74 9.06 7.64
C ASP A 178 -9.04 9.38 6.89
N ILE A 179 -10.08 8.56 7.10
CA ILE A 179 -11.41 8.80 6.50
C ILE A 179 -12.17 9.83 7.33
N GLY A 180 -12.84 10.74 6.64
CA GLY A 180 -13.91 11.54 7.22
C GLY A 180 -13.50 12.76 8.04
N GLN A 181 -12.20 13.03 8.24
CA GLN A 181 -11.76 14.31 8.79
C GLN A 181 -11.18 15.18 7.68
N SER A 182 -11.89 16.26 7.34
CA SER A 182 -11.32 17.43 6.66
C SER A 182 -10.33 18.14 7.60
N ALA A 183 -9.26 17.44 7.98
CA ALA A 183 -8.20 18.01 8.77
C ALA A 183 -7.39 18.96 7.91
N LYS A 184 -6.94 20.07 8.50
CA LYS A 184 -6.13 21.07 7.81
C LYS A 184 -4.91 20.40 7.16
N GLY A 185 -4.76 20.59 5.84
CA GLY A 185 -3.65 20.00 5.08
C GLY A 185 -3.98 18.69 4.37
N TRP A 186 -5.25 18.28 4.33
CA TRP A 186 -5.74 17.12 3.60
C TRP A 186 -6.79 17.52 2.55
N ILE A 187 -6.80 16.80 1.43
CA ILE A 187 -7.73 17.02 0.32
C ILE A 187 -8.54 15.74 0.09
N PRO A 188 -9.88 15.82 0.08
CA PRO A 188 -10.71 14.66 -0.16
C PRO A 188 -10.65 14.23 -1.63
N VAL A 189 -10.53 12.94 -1.84
CA VAL A 189 -10.55 12.27 -3.16
C VAL A 189 -11.43 11.03 -3.07
N ARG A 190 -11.76 10.39 -4.19
CA ARG A 190 -12.59 9.20 -4.23
C ARG A 190 -11.90 8.04 -4.92
N LEU A 191 -12.05 6.84 -4.35
CA LEU A 191 -11.62 5.57 -4.94
C LEU A 191 -12.75 4.56 -4.78
N HIS A 192 -13.25 3.98 -5.87
CA HIS A 192 -14.39 3.03 -5.86
C HIS A 192 -15.60 3.53 -5.04
N GLY A 193 -15.90 4.84 -5.14
CA GLY A 193 -17.00 5.49 -4.42
C GLY A 193 -16.69 5.84 -2.96
N VAL A 194 -15.53 5.44 -2.44
CA VAL A 194 -15.06 5.72 -1.07
C VAL A 194 -14.35 7.05 -1.00
N GLY A 195 -14.68 7.89 -0.01
CA GLY A 195 -13.92 9.09 0.30
C GLY A 195 -12.59 8.77 1.01
N LEU A 196 -11.48 9.20 0.41
CA LEU A 196 -10.13 9.16 0.96
C LEU A 196 -9.60 10.59 1.13
N SER A 197 -8.48 10.75 1.84
CA SER A 197 -7.83 12.04 2.02
C SER A 197 -6.35 11.95 1.68
N LEU A 198 -5.86 12.81 0.78
CA LEU A 198 -4.44 12.91 0.43
C LEU A 198 -3.82 14.20 0.96
N ARG A 199 -2.49 14.20 1.15
CA ARG A 199 -1.76 15.35 1.67
C ARG A 199 -1.78 16.52 0.69
N ALA A 200 -2.40 17.64 1.08
CA ALA A 200 -2.47 18.88 0.29
C ALA A 200 -1.10 19.54 0.02
N GLY A 201 -0.10 19.21 0.85
CA GLY A 201 1.21 19.86 0.82
C GLY A 201 1.93 19.74 -0.54
N ILE A 202 1.71 18.65 -1.28
CA ILE A 202 2.27 18.45 -2.61
C ILE A 202 1.70 19.45 -3.62
N ALA A 203 0.38 19.67 -3.62
CA ALA A 203 -0.30 20.64 -4.48
C ALA A 203 0.12 22.08 -4.14
N ALA A 204 0.26 22.39 -2.85
CA ALA A 204 0.80 23.66 -2.41
C ALA A 204 2.25 23.89 -2.86
N LEU A 205 3.10 22.85 -2.80
CA LEU A 205 4.47 22.93 -3.26
C LEU A 205 4.55 23.21 -4.77
N SER A 206 3.74 22.51 -5.57
CA SER A 206 3.65 22.75 -7.01
C SER A 206 3.19 24.19 -7.31
N CYS A 207 2.10 24.65 -6.66
CA CYS A 207 1.59 26.00 -6.82
C CYS A 207 2.63 27.09 -6.51
N TRP A 208 3.47 26.88 -5.49
CA TRP A 208 4.50 27.84 -5.09
C TRP A 208 5.79 27.79 -5.89
N SER A 209 6.09 26.63 -6.50
CA SER A 209 7.34 26.40 -7.23
C SER A 209 7.18 26.53 -8.74
N GLY A 210 5.95 26.40 -9.27
CA GLY A 210 5.68 26.30 -10.70
C GLY A 210 6.09 24.95 -11.31
N VAL A 211 6.52 23.99 -10.49
CA VAL A 211 6.93 22.64 -10.94
C VAL A 211 5.69 21.74 -10.96
N PRO A 212 5.41 21.00 -12.05
CA PRO A 212 4.25 20.12 -12.14
C PRO A 212 4.36 18.93 -11.20
N ILE A 213 3.19 18.33 -10.92
CA ILE A 213 3.08 17.06 -10.20
C ILE A 213 2.92 15.95 -11.23
N THR A 214 3.73 14.90 -11.08
CA THR A 214 3.64 13.68 -11.90
C THR A 214 3.40 12.51 -10.97
N ALA A 215 2.30 11.78 -11.17
CA ALA A 215 2.01 10.59 -10.38
C ALA A 215 2.87 9.41 -10.86
N ALA A 216 3.41 8.63 -9.94
CA ALA A 216 4.17 7.43 -10.25
C ALA A 216 3.81 6.27 -9.30
N ILE A 217 3.30 5.18 -9.87
CA ILE A 217 2.92 3.97 -9.14
C ILE A 217 3.69 2.80 -9.74
N LEU A 218 4.33 2.00 -8.87
CA LEU A 218 4.95 0.74 -9.25
C LEU A 218 4.12 -0.41 -8.71
N THR A 219 3.98 -1.45 -9.52
CA THR A 219 3.40 -2.73 -9.11
C THR A 219 4.30 -3.85 -9.61
N CYS A 220 4.15 -5.04 -9.04
CA CYS A 220 4.87 -6.23 -9.49
C CYS A 220 3.92 -7.43 -9.53
N ARG A 221 3.81 -8.08 -10.68
CA ARG A 221 3.02 -9.32 -10.85
C ARG A 221 3.92 -10.38 -11.44
N GLN A 222 4.04 -11.53 -10.77
CA GLN A 222 4.82 -12.66 -11.29
C GLN A 222 6.23 -12.25 -11.77
N GLU A 223 6.93 -11.42 -10.98
CA GLU A 223 8.27 -10.89 -11.29
C GLU A 223 8.36 -9.93 -12.50
N GLN A 224 7.22 -9.48 -13.01
CA GLN A 224 7.13 -8.42 -14.00
C GLN A 224 6.75 -7.11 -13.31
N MET A 225 7.54 -6.06 -13.56
CA MET A 225 7.24 -4.73 -13.05
C MET A 225 6.35 -3.95 -14.02
N SER A 226 5.32 -3.32 -13.48
CA SER A 226 4.53 -2.31 -14.19
C SER A 226 4.77 -0.94 -13.57
N LEU A 227 4.89 0.07 -14.44
CA LEU A 227 5.02 1.46 -14.07
C LEU A 227 3.82 2.22 -14.65
N TYR A 228 3.04 2.82 -13.76
CA TYR A 228 1.94 3.71 -14.13
C TYR A 228 2.39 5.14 -13.85
N LEU A 229 2.38 5.96 -14.91
CA LEU A 229 2.73 7.37 -14.85
C LEU A 229 1.53 8.22 -15.22
N GLY A 230 1.28 9.24 -14.42
CA GLY A 230 0.31 10.29 -14.75
C GLY A 230 0.92 11.34 -15.68
N GLU A 231 0.06 12.19 -16.21
CA GLU A 231 0.48 13.40 -16.93
C GLU A 231 1.06 14.45 -15.96
N ASP A 232 1.89 15.35 -16.49
CA ASP A 232 2.42 16.47 -15.73
C ASP A 232 1.30 17.49 -15.45
N CYS A 233 0.92 17.59 -14.18
CA CYS A 233 -0.19 18.41 -13.73
C CYS A 233 0.33 19.70 -13.05
N PRO A 234 0.32 20.86 -13.73
CA PRO A 234 0.63 22.13 -13.08
C PRO A 234 -0.48 22.55 -12.12
N VAL A 235 -0.11 23.07 -10.96
CA VAL A 235 -1.06 23.66 -10.00
C VAL A 235 -0.95 25.17 -10.09
N HIS A 236 -2.01 25.87 -10.47
CA HIS A 236 -2.01 27.33 -10.57
C HIS A 236 -2.60 27.98 -9.31
N ASN A 237 -3.60 27.34 -8.71
CA ASN A 237 -4.29 27.87 -7.54
C ASN A 237 -4.90 26.75 -6.67
N LYS A 238 -5.57 27.13 -5.58
CA LYS A 238 -6.15 26.16 -4.63
C LYS A 238 -7.30 25.32 -5.20
N ALA A 239 -8.02 25.81 -6.21
CA ALA A 239 -9.11 25.06 -6.83
C ALA A 239 -8.57 23.82 -7.56
N ASP A 240 -7.31 23.86 -8.02
CA ASP A 240 -6.69 22.75 -8.75
C ASP A 240 -6.26 21.60 -7.84
N TYR A 241 -6.20 21.81 -6.51
CA TYR A 241 -5.64 20.83 -5.57
C TYR A 241 -6.41 19.51 -5.58
N GLN A 242 -7.74 19.57 -5.60
CA GLN A 242 -8.57 18.37 -5.57
C GLN A 242 -8.56 17.60 -6.89
N PRO A 243 -8.79 18.23 -8.07
CA PRO A 243 -8.71 17.52 -9.34
C PRO A 243 -7.36 16.84 -9.57
N ILE A 244 -6.26 17.52 -9.22
CA ILE A 244 -4.91 16.96 -9.42
C ILE A 244 -4.66 15.79 -8.48
N LEU A 245 -5.03 15.89 -7.20
CA LEU A 245 -4.90 14.75 -6.29
C LEU A 245 -5.88 13.61 -6.61
N GLN A 246 -7.03 13.91 -7.21
CA GLN A 246 -7.93 12.89 -7.74
C GLN A 246 -7.26 12.12 -8.88
N SER A 247 -6.57 12.78 -9.81
CA SER A 247 -5.86 12.12 -10.91
C SER A 247 -4.81 11.09 -10.44
N VAL A 248 -4.18 11.33 -9.28
CA VAL A 248 -3.26 10.36 -8.65
C VAL A 248 -4.01 9.09 -8.24
N VAL A 249 -5.22 9.23 -7.72
CA VAL A 249 -6.08 8.10 -7.30
C VAL A 249 -6.77 7.44 -8.49
N ASP A 250 -7.04 8.18 -9.56
CA ASP A 250 -7.60 7.61 -10.79
C ASP A 250 -6.64 6.56 -11.37
N LEU A 251 -5.32 6.76 -11.29
CA LEU A 251 -4.35 5.70 -11.64
C LEU A 251 -4.47 4.45 -10.77
N VAL A 252 -4.84 4.60 -9.48
CA VAL A 252 -5.06 3.46 -8.57
C VAL A 252 -6.33 2.71 -8.94
N GLN A 253 -7.34 3.43 -9.45
CA GLN A 253 -8.62 2.84 -9.84
C GLN A 253 -8.48 1.88 -11.03
N GLU A 254 -7.47 2.08 -11.88
CA GLU A 254 -7.16 1.22 -13.03
C GLU A 254 -6.33 -0.02 -12.64
N LEU A 255 -5.93 -0.17 -11.37
CA LEU A 255 -5.12 -1.31 -10.92
C LEU A 255 -5.98 -2.56 -10.72
N GLU A 256 -5.42 -3.70 -11.10
CA GLU A 256 -6.04 -5.00 -10.85
C GLU A 256 -5.99 -5.38 -9.35
N PRO A 257 -6.87 -6.29 -8.88
CA PRO A 257 -6.88 -6.72 -7.48
C PRO A 257 -5.52 -7.21 -6.97
N GLU A 258 -4.76 -7.93 -7.79
CA GLU A 258 -3.41 -8.42 -7.48
C GLU A 258 -2.37 -7.31 -7.31
N GLU A 259 -2.62 -6.15 -7.87
CA GLU A 259 -1.80 -4.96 -7.73
C GLU A 259 -2.23 -4.15 -6.52
N LEU A 260 -3.54 -4.00 -6.31
CA LEU A 260 -4.10 -3.27 -5.16
C LEU A 260 -3.69 -3.86 -3.81
N ILE A 261 -3.61 -5.20 -3.69
CA ILE A 261 -3.12 -5.85 -2.46
C ILE A 261 -1.70 -5.44 -2.08
N GLN A 262 -0.93 -4.88 -3.02
CA GLN A 262 0.43 -4.40 -2.77
C GLN A 262 0.45 -3.03 -2.06
N TRP A 263 -0.70 -2.38 -1.94
CA TRP A 263 -0.81 -1.09 -1.26
C TRP A 263 -0.79 -1.26 0.26
N GLU A 264 0.26 -0.74 0.90
CA GLU A 264 0.44 -0.87 2.35
C GLU A 264 -0.73 -0.29 3.17
N CYS A 265 -1.45 0.68 2.61
CA CYS A 265 -2.55 1.37 3.28
C CYS A 265 -3.92 0.72 3.04
N LEU A 266 -4.05 -0.27 2.15
CA LEU A 266 -5.33 -0.93 1.85
C LEU A 266 -6.02 -1.51 3.10
N PRO A 267 -5.33 -2.20 4.04
CA PRO A 267 -5.96 -2.66 5.29
C PRO A 267 -6.50 -1.53 6.18
N ARG A 268 -5.88 -0.35 6.14
CA ARG A 268 -6.30 0.81 6.95
C ARG A 268 -7.53 1.49 6.38
N LEU A 269 -7.68 1.47 5.06
CA LEU A 269 -8.90 1.93 4.42
C LEU A 269 -10.11 1.16 4.94
N PHE A 270 -9.98 -0.16 5.07
CA PHE A 270 -11.01 -0.98 5.67
C PHE A 270 -11.40 -0.53 7.10
N ASP A 271 -10.41 -0.30 7.98
CA ASP A 271 -10.64 0.09 9.38
C ASP A 271 -11.35 1.44 9.54
N SER A 272 -11.17 2.31 8.56
CA SER A 272 -11.68 3.69 8.60
C SER A 272 -13.10 3.82 8.05
N GLY A 273 -13.76 2.70 7.74
CA GLY A 273 -15.14 2.68 7.23
C GLY A 273 -15.24 2.87 5.72
N ALA A 274 -14.11 2.76 4.98
CA ALA A 274 -14.08 2.82 3.51
C ALA A 274 -15.04 1.84 2.85
N ALA A 275 -15.35 0.78 3.57
CA ALA A 275 -15.90 -0.41 2.99
C ALA A 275 -17.44 -0.28 2.77
N ASP A 276 -18.08 0.77 3.31
CA ASP A 276 -19.49 1.11 3.09
C ASP A 276 -19.65 2.00 1.84
N GLY A 277 -19.44 1.41 0.66
CA GLY A 277 -19.74 2.08 -0.62
C GLY A 277 -21.23 2.42 -0.79
N PRO A 278 -21.58 3.29 -1.76
CA PRO A 278 -22.95 3.77 -1.97
C PRO A 278 -23.95 2.69 -2.40
N ASN A 279 -23.48 1.58 -2.99
CA ASN A 279 -24.33 0.46 -3.43
C ASN A 279 -24.19 -0.76 -2.52
N LYS A 280 -25.09 -0.83 -1.52
CA LYS A 280 -25.24 -1.97 -0.60
C LYS A 280 -26.05 -3.10 -1.25
N LEU A 281 -25.57 -3.68 -2.35
CA LEU A 281 -26.11 -4.98 -2.74
C LEU A 281 -25.74 -5.98 -1.63
N PRO A 282 -26.70 -6.76 -1.11
CA PRO A 282 -26.42 -7.74 -0.07
C PRO A 282 -25.43 -8.76 -0.62
N ARG A 283 -24.25 -8.80 0.01
CA ARG A 283 -23.19 -9.76 -0.34
C ARG A 283 -23.40 -11.06 0.42
N ARG A 284 -22.99 -12.15 -0.21
CA ARG A 284 -22.85 -13.44 0.48
C ARG A 284 -21.81 -13.29 1.58
N SER A 285 -22.18 -13.65 2.80
CA SER A 285 -21.22 -13.73 3.92
C SER A 285 -20.22 -14.85 3.65
N ILE A 286 -18.94 -14.52 3.79
CA ILE A 286 -17.83 -15.46 3.68
C ILE A 286 -17.07 -15.37 4.98
N TRP A 287 -17.13 -16.44 5.78
CA TRP A 287 -16.55 -16.51 7.10
C TRP A 287 -15.20 -17.21 7.04
N LEU A 288 -14.14 -16.51 7.47
CA LEU A 288 -12.78 -17.04 7.50
C LEU A 288 -12.26 -17.13 8.94
N PRO A 289 -11.45 -18.15 9.26
CA PRO A 289 -10.90 -18.31 10.60
C PRO A 289 -9.93 -17.18 10.92
N LEU A 290 -10.01 -16.69 12.15
CA LEU A 290 -9.20 -15.59 12.67
C LEU A 290 -8.90 -15.85 14.15
N VAL A 291 -7.67 -15.60 14.58
CA VAL A 291 -7.31 -15.60 16.00
C VAL A 291 -6.92 -14.19 16.41
N VAL A 292 -7.47 -13.69 17.52
CA VAL A 292 -7.09 -12.40 18.10
C VAL A 292 -6.78 -12.60 19.58
N GLY A 293 -5.51 -12.50 19.94
CA GLY A 293 -5.05 -12.90 21.27
C GLY A 293 -5.22 -14.40 21.46
N GLU A 294 -6.04 -14.80 22.43
CA GLU A 294 -6.39 -16.21 22.69
C GLU A 294 -7.80 -16.58 22.22
N LYS A 295 -8.47 -15.69 21.47
CA LYS A 295 -9.85 -15.91 21.03
C LYS A 295 -9.89 -16.48 19.62
N GLU A 296 -10.59 -17.58 19.49
CA GLU A 296 -10.93 -18.24 18.23
C GLU A 296 -12.18 -17.60 17.63
N MET A 297 -12.06 -17.07 16.41
CA MET A 297 -13.09 -16.25 15.79
C MET A 297 -13.33 -16.62 14.32
N LEU A 298 -14.49 -16.25 13.81
CA LEU A 298 -14.75 -16.14 12.37
C LEU A 298 -14.87 -14.66 11.99
N PHE A 299 -14.25 -14.29 10.88
CA PHE A 299 -14.32 -12.95 10.28
C PHE A 299 -15.16 -13.01 9.00
N ASP A 300 -16.21 -12.19 8.91
CA ASP A 300 -17.05 -12.08 7.71
C ASP A 300 -16.51 -11.01 6.76
N LEU A 301 -16.06 -11.43 5.58
CA LEU A 301 -15.55 -10.50 4.56
C LEU A 301 -16.61 -9.51 4.05
N ALA A 302 -17.89 -9.87 4.08
CA ALA A 302 -18.96 -9.02 3.58
C ALA A 302 -19.22 -7.81 4.51
N THR A 303 -19.22 -8.06 5.82
CA THR A 303 -19.59 -7.06 6.84
C THR A 303 -18.41 -6.51 7.61
N GLY A 304 -17.28 -7.21 7.59
CA GLY A 304 -16.11 -6.91 8.40
C GLY A 304 -16.25 -7.23 9.88
N ARG A 305 -17.29 -7.97 10.26
CA ARG A 305 -17.55 -8.33 11.66
C ARG A 305 -16.84 -9.63 12.00
N SER A 306 -16.45 -9.75 13.26
CA SER A 306 -15.92 -10.98 13.83
C SER A 306 -16.83 -11.54 14.91
N VAL A 307 -16.93 -12.85 15.00
CA VAL A 307 -17.68 -13.55 16.06
C VAL A 307 -16.78 -14.58 16.73
N VAL A 308 -16.82 -14.65 18.06
CA VAL A 308 -16.14 -15.70 18.82
C VAL A 308 -16.94 -16.98 18.68
N ILE A 309 -16.25 -18.10 18.44
CA ILE A 309 -16.87 -19.43 18.29
C ILE A 309 -16.18 -20.44 19.20
N GLY A 310 -16.81 -21.61 19.38
CA GLY A 310 -16.22 -22.70 20.15
C GLY A 310 -15.03 -23.36 19.42
N ALA A 311 -14.14 -23.97 20.20
CA ALA A 311 -12.93 -24.60 19.66
C ALA A 311 -13.22 -25.68 18.63
N GLN A 312 -14.27 -26.49 18.82
CA GLN A 312 -14.64 -27.52 17.86
C GLN A 312 -15.12 -26.93 16.53
N GLU A 313 -15.91 -25.86 16.57
CA GLU A 313 -16.34 -25.13 15.38
C GLU A 313 -15.16 -24.48 14.67
N PHE A 314 -14.22 -23.91 15.45
CA PHE A 314 -13.05 -23.25 14.91
C PHE A 314 -12.11 -24.24 14.21
N GLU A 315 -11.85 -25.39 14.82
CA GLU A 315 -11.08 -26.47 14.20
C GLU A 315 -11.71 -26.94 12.88
N ARG A 316 -13.04 -27.06 12.83
CA ARG A 316 -13.76 -27.43 11.59
C ARG A 316 -13.60 -26.35 10.52
N ALA A 317 -13.74 -25.08 10.88
CA ALA A 317 -13.55 -23.96 9.96
C ALA A 317 -12.12 -23.92 9.42
N CYS A 318 -11.11 -24.11 10.27
CA CYS A 318 -9.70 -24.20 9.89
C CYS A 318 -9.45 -25.33 8.88
N ARG A 319 -10.00 -26.54 9.12
CA ARG A 319 -9.88 -27.67 8.17
C ARG A 319 -10.54 -27.38 6.83
N GLN A 320 -11.73 -26.76 6.84
CA GLN A 320 -12.42 -26.37 5.60
C GLN A 320 -11.60 -25.34 4.82
N PHE A 321 -11.07 -24.33 5.50
CA PHE A 321 -10.22 -23.31 4.88
C PHE A 321 -8.93 -23.91 4.30
N GLN A 322 -8.30 -24.86 5.00
CA GLN A 322 -7.13 -25.59 4.48
C GLN A 322 -7.46 -26.38 3.22
N LEU A 323 -8.60 -27.07 3.19
CA LEU A 323 -9.03 -27.79 2.00
C LEU A 323 -9.17 -26.83 0.82
N LEU A 324 -9.80 -25.67 1.02
CA LEU A 324 -9.94 -24.65 -0.04
C LEU A 324 -8.58 -24.15 -0.56
N ARG A 325 -7.58 -24.00 0.32
CA ARG A 325 -6.21 -23.61 -0.10
C ARG A 325 -5.49 -24.66 -0.93
N LEU A 326 -5.85 -25.93 -0.82
CA LEU A 326 -5.23 -27.00 -1.61
C LEU A 326 -5.79 -27.10 -3.04
N TYR A 327 -6.94 -26.47 -3.31
CA TYR A 327 -7.61 -26.51 -4.62
C TYR A 327 -7.31 -25.28 -5.50
N VAL A 328 -6.52 -24.32 -5.01
CA VAL A 328 -6.18 -23.05 -5.68
C VAL A 328 -4.68 -22.96 -5.87
#